data_AF-A0A932D810-F1
#
_entry.id   AF-A0A932D810-F1
#
_cell.length_a   1.000
_cell.length_b   1.000
_cell.length_c   1.000
_cell.angle_alpha   90.00
_cell.angle_beta   90.00
_cell.angle_gamma   90.00
#
_symmetry.space_group_name_H-M   'P 1'
#
loop_
_entity.id
_entity.type
_entity.pdbx_description
1 polymer ?
#
loop_
_entity_poly.entity_id
_entity_poly.type
_entity_poly.pdbx_seq_one_letter_code
_entity_poly.pdbx_strand_id
1 'polypeptide(L)'
;MIEETLGKIEDRLQQTEAIKDEQKAELLRLVSTLRNEVSQLSHTHGEQAQSITGFAAVSTHEATREEKDPKLVELSLAGLKSSVEGFEKSHPKLVQLVDRICTTLANLGV
;
A
#
# COMPACT_ATOMS: atom_id res chain seq x y z
N MET A 1 -3.66 -0.71 15.69
CA MET A 1 -3.51 0.35 14.67
C MET A 1 -3.13 -0.23 13.31
N ILE A 2 -2.01 -0.96 13.16
CA ILE A 2 -1.63 -1.58 11.86
C ILE A 2 -2.75 -2.45 11.26
N GLU A 3 -3.24 -3.45 12.01
CA GLU A 3 -4.33 -4.35 11.55
C GLU A 3 -5.62 -3.60 11.20
N GLU A 4 -5.96 -2.56 11.97
CA GLU A 4 -7.14 -1.75 11.73
C GLU A 4 -7.01 -0.93 10.44
N THR A 5 -5.84 -0.34 10.21
CA THR A 5 -5.55 0.42 8.98
C THR A 5 -5.58 -0.49 7.76
N LEU A 6 -5.02 -1.69 7.84
CA LEU A 6 -5.06 -2.66 6.73
C LEU A 6 -6.48 -3.14 6.43
N GLY A 7 -7.30 -3.38 7.46
CA GLY A 7 -8.72 -3.68 7.27
C GLY A 7 -9.45 -2.57 6.52
N LYS A 8 -9.21 -1.30 6.89
CA LYS A 8 -9.78 -0.14 6.18
C LYS A 8 -9.35 -0.04 4.71
N ILE A 9 -8.13 -0.49 4.37
CA ILE A 9 -7.67 -0.54 2.97
C ILE A 9 -8.47 -1.60 2.20
N GLU A 10 -8.60 -2.80 2.77
CA GLU A 10 -9.35 -3.90 2.14
C GLU A 10 -10.82 -3.55 1.94
N ASP A 11 -11.49 -3.02 2.97
CA ASP A 11 -12.89 -2.58 2.90
C ASP A 11 -13.09 -1.53 1.79
N ARG A 12 -12.19 -0.55 1.72
CA ARG A 12 -12.22 0.48 0.66
C ARG A 12 -12.06 -0.13 -0.73
N LEU A 13 -11.10 -1.04 -0.91
CA LEU A 13 -10.87 -1.71 -2.18
C LEU A 13 -12.10 -2.52 -2.60
N GLN A 14 -12.80 -3.17 -1.66
CA GLN A 14 -14.03 -3.89 -1.96
C GLN A 14 -15.15 -2.94 -2.42
N GLN A 15 -15.32 -1.83 -1.72
CA GLN A 15 -16.41 -0.86 -1.94
C GLN A 15 -16.22 0.07 -3.13
N THR A 16 -14.99 0.31 -3.59
CA THR A 16 -14.74 1.24 -4.70
C THR A 16 -15.23 0.65 -6.03
N GLU A 17 -15.99 1.45 -6.79
CA GLU A 17 -16.38 1.16 -8.18
C GLU A 17 -15.46 1.90 -9.19
N ALA A 18 -14.50 2.67 -8.69
CA ALA A 18 -13.62 3.51 -9.51
C ALA A 18 -12.49 2.74 -10.22
N ILE A 19 -12.37 1.43 -9.98
CA ILE A 19 -11.33 0.55 -10.56
C ILE A 19 -11.93 -0.78 -11.03
N LYS A 20 -11.26 -1.45 -11.97
CA LYS A 20 -11.70 -2.74 -12.53
C LYS A 20 -11.56 -3.88 -11.52
N ASP A 21 -12.38 -4.91 -11.68
CA ASP A 21 -12.40 -6.07 -10.77
C ASP A 21 -11.06 -6.83 -10.75
N GLU A 22 -10.35 -6.93 -11.87
CA GLU A 22 -9.03 -7.57 -11.90
C GLU A 22 -7.99 -6.79 -11.09
N GLN A 23 -8.00 -5.46 -11.20
CA GLN A 23 -7.09 -4.58 -10.47
C GLN A 23 -7.43 -4.58 -8.98
N LYS A 24 -8.72 -4.58 -8.64
CA LYS A 24 -9.23 -4.74 -7.28
C LYS A 24 -8.75 -6.05 -6.65
N ALA A 25 -8.90 -7.16 -7.35
CA ALA A 25 -8.46 -8.47 -6.90
C ALA A 25 -6.94 -8.54 -6.70
N GLU A 26 -6.15 -7.96 -7.62
CA GLU A 26 -4.70 -7.88 -7.45
C GLU A 26 -4.31 -7.06 -6.22
N LEU A 27 -4.90 -5.87 -6.03
CA LEU A 27 -4.61 -5.01 -4.88
C LEU A 27 -4.99 -5.67 -3.56
N LEU A 28 -6.15 -6.32 -3.47
CA LEU A 28 -6.55 -7.08 -2.28
C LEU A 28 -5.53 -8.17 -1.93
N ARG A 29 -5.03 -8.89 -2.93
CA ARG A 29 -3.98 -9.91 -2.74
C ARG A 29 -2.68 -9.28 -2.23
N LEU A 30 -2.27 -8.15 -2.80
CA LEU A 30 -1.05 -7.45 -2.39
C LEU A 30 -1.18 -6.89 -0.97
N VAL A 31 -2.31 -6.30 -0.60
CA VAL A 31 -2.58 -5.78 0.76
C VAL A 31 -2.63 -6.90 1.78
N SER A 32 -3.24 -8.04 1.45
CA SER A 32 -3.24 -9.22 2.33
C SER A 32 -1.81 -9.77 2.53
N THR A 33 -0.97 -9.71 1.50
CA THR A 33 0.45 -10.08 1.63
C THR A 33 1.19 -9.05 2.51
N LEU A 34 0.89 -7.76 2.33
CA LEU A 34 1.51 -6.67 3.09
C LEU A 34 1.19 -6.79 4.58
N ARG A 35 -0.04 -7.18 4.91
CA ARG A 35 -0.45 -7.49 6.28
C ARG A 35 0.50 -8.48 6.93
N ASN A 36 0.77 -9.61 6.28
CA ASN A 36 1.64 -10.63 6.86
C ASN A 36 3.08 -10.13 7.06
N GLU A 37 3.65 -9.46 6.06
CA GLU A 37 5.03 -8.94 6.11
C GLU A 37 5.18 -7.84 7.17
N VAL A 38 4.24 -6.90 7.23
CA VAL A 38 4.25 -5.78 8.18
C VAL A 38 3.98 -6.26 9.62
N SER A 39 3.10 -7.24 9.83
CA SER A 39 2.86 -7.79 11.15
C SER A 39 4.11 -8.50 11.68
N GLN A 40 4.85 -9.21 10.83
CA GLN A 40 6.17 -9.74 11.20
C GLN A 40 7.20 -8.63 11.49
N LEU A 41 7.28 -7.63 10.62
CA LEU A 41 8.18 -6.49 10.78
C LEU A 41 7.91 -5.74 12.09
N SER A 42 6.65 -5.61 12.49
CA SER A 42 6.24 -4.84 13.67
C SER A 42 6.87 -5.33 14.99
N HIS A 43 7.27 -6.60 15.05
CA HIS A 43 7.95 -7.16 16.22
C HIS A 43 9.38 -6.62 16.41
N THR A 44 10.00 -6.10 15.34
CA THR A 44 11.39 -5.63 15.35
C THR A 44 11.53 -4.15 14.96
N HIS A 45 10.64 -3.65 14.10
CA HIS A 45 10.65 -2.30 13.53
C HIS A 45 9.23 -1.72 13.53
N GLY A 46 8.65 -1.54 14.73
CA GLY A 46 7.26 -1.13 14.91
C GLY A 46 6.90 0.20 14.26
N GLU A 47 7.76 1.21 14.35
CA GLU A 47 7.52 2.53 13.74
C GLU A 47 7.51 2.45 12.21
N GLN A 48 8.48 1.75 11.62
CA GLN A 48 8.54 1.55 10.18
C GLN A 48 7.34 0.75 9.67
N ALA A 49 6.95 -0.31 10.37
CA ALA A 49 5.74 -1.07 10.10
C ALA A 49 4.48 -0.17 10.10
N GLN A 50 4.40 0.77 11.04
CA GLN A 50 3.32 1.76 11.09
C GLN A 50 3.40 2.76 9.92
N SER A 51 4.59 3.27 9.58
CA SER A 51 4.77 4.18 8.43
C SER A 51 4.38 3.52 7.11
N ILE A 52 4.84 2.29 6.86
CA ILE A 52 4.49 1.52 5.65
C ILE A 52 2.97 1.37 5.53
N THR A 53 2.32 0.99 6.63
CA THR A 53 0.87 0.80 6.66
C THR A 53 0.12 2.11 6.42
N GLY A 54 0.58 3.20 7.04
CA GLY A 54 -0.01 4.52 6.88
C GLY A 54 0.10 5.03 5.45
N PHE A 55 1.29 4.94 4.84
CA PHE A 55 1.48 5.34 3.45
C PHE A 55 0.76 4.43 2.46
N ALA A 56 0.64 3.12 2.74
CA ALA A 56 -0.18 2.23 1.94
C ALA A 56 -1.64 2.66 1.95
N ALA A 57 -2.17 3.05 3.11
CA ALA A 57 -3.55 3.53 3.22
C ALA A 57 -3.79 4.82 2.45
N VAL A 58 -2.89 5.80 2.60
CA VAL A 58 -2.98 7.08 1.87
C VAL A 58 -2.84 6.83 0.36
N SER A 59 -1.87 6.02 -0.06
CA SER A 59 -1.64 5.72 -1.48
C SER A 59 -2.85 5.02 -2.12
N THR A 60 -3.43 4.04 -1.44
CA THR A 60 -4.66 3.39 -1.92
C THR A 60 -5.81 4.37 -1.95
N HIS A 61 -5.97 5.23 -0.93
CA HIS A 61 -7.01 6.24 -0.93
C HIS A 61 -6.91 7.13 -2.17
N GLU A 62 -5.77 7.80 -2.39
CA GLU A 62 -5.61 8.73 -3.51
C GLU A 62 -5.76 8.06 -4.88
N ALA A 63 -5.21 6.85 -5.06
CA ALA A 63 -5.26 6.14 -6.34
C ALA A 63 -6.64 5.56 -6.67
N THR A 64 -7.54 5.42 -5.68
CA THR A 64 -8.90 4.87 -5.85
C THR A 64 -10.00 5.92 -5.77
N ARG A 65 -9.65 7.21 -5.67
CA ARG A 65 -10.62 8.30 -5.74
C ARG A 65 -11.33 8.31 -7.09
N GLU A 66 -12.60 8.74 -7.07
CA GLU A 66 -13.38 9.03 -8.28
C GLU A 66 -12.67 10.13 -9.08
N GLU A 67 -12.40 11.27 -8.44
CA GLU A 67 -11.56 12.34 -8.97
C GLU A 67 -10.14 12.22 -8.40
N LYS A 68 -9.22 11.72 -9.24
CA LYS A 68 -7.81 11.52 -8.88
C LYS A 68 -7.02 12.81 -9.07
N ASP A 69 -6.24 13.19 -8.06
CA ASP A 69 -5.21 14.23 -8.19
C ASP A 69 -3.86 13.55 -8.43
N PRO A 70 -3.27 13.66 -9.64
CA PRO A 70 -2.00 13.01 -9.96
C PRO A 70 -0.86 13.38 -9.01
N LYS A 71 -0.85 14.61 -8.48
CA LYS A 71 0.19 15.07 -7.56
C LYS A 71 0.07 14.40 -6.20
N LEU A 72 -1.15 14.19 -5.70
CA LEU A 72 -1.37 13.48 -4.44
C LEU A 72 -1.06 11.99 -4.56
N VAL A 73 -1.38 11.38 -5.70
CA VAL A 73 -0.98 10.02 -6.01
C VAL A 73 0.55 9.91 -6.01
N GLU A 74 1.26 10.78 -6.72
CA GLU A 74 2.73 10.76 -6.75
C GLU A 74 3.35 10.91 -5.35
N LEU A 75 2.90 11.89 -4.57
CA LEU A 75 3.42 12.14 -3.21
C LEU A 75 3.18 10.97 -2.26
N SER A 76 1.98 10.38 -2.30
CA SER A 76 1.65 9.23 -1.46
C SER A 76 2.50 8.00 -1.81
N LEU A 77 2.70 7.74 -3.10
CA LEU A 77 3.57 6.66 -3.59
C LEU A 77 5.04 6.88 -3.24
N ALA A 78 5.53 8.12 -3.33
CA ALA A 78 6.88 8.46 -2.91
C ALA A 78 7.08 8.19 -1.42
N GLY A 79 6.14 8.60 -0.57
CA GLY A 79 6.17 8.32 0.87
C GLY A 79 6.16 6.82 1.17
N LEU A 80 5.35 6.03 0.45
CA LEU A 80 5.32 4.57 0.59
C LEU A 80 6.67 3.94 0.22
N LYS A 81 7.29 4.35 -0.88
CA LYS A 81 8.63 3.86 -1.25
C LYS A 81 9.68 4.24 -0.21
N SER A 82 9.70 5.48 0.26
CA SER A 82 10.66 5.92 1.27
C SER A 82 10.48 5.21 2.61
N SER A 83 9.28 4.72 2.92
CA SER A 83 9.04 3.95 4.15
C SER A 83 9.72 2.58 4.19
N VAL A 84 10.16 2.05 3.03
CA VAL A 84 10.90 0.78 2.95
C VAL A 84 12.39 0.92 2.63
N GLU A 85 12.89 2.15 2.49
CA GLU A 85 14.31 2.41 2.27
C GLU A 85 15.15 1.89 3.45
N GLY A 86 16.25 1.19 3.14
CA GLY A 86 17.12 0.56 4.13
C GLY A 86 16.75 -0.88 4.49
N PHE A 87 15.62 -1.40 3.99
CA PHE A 87 15.23 -2.80 4.16
C PHE A 87 15.66 -3.72 2.99
N GLU A 88 16.41 -3.22 2.01
CA GLU A 88 16.75 -3.97 0.79
C GLU A 88 17.55 -5.25 1.08
N LYS A 89 18.34 -5.24 2.16
CA LYS A 89 19.13 -6.40 2.59
C LYS A 89 18.40 -7.27 3.63
N SER A 90 17.68 -6.65 4.56
CA SER A 90 17.08 -7.36 5.69
C SER A 90 15.69 -7.91 5.39
N HIS A 91 14.89 -7.19 4.60
CA HIS A 91 13.52 -7.58 4.20
C HIS A 91 13.28 -7.34 2.70
N PRO A 92 14.05 -7.99 1.80
CA PRO A 92 13.95 -7.77 0.35
C PRO A 92 12.56 -8.07 -0.22
N LYS A 93 11.82 -9.02 0.38
CA LYS A 93 10.46 -9.37 -0.04
C LYS A 93 9.46 -8.24 0.22
N LEU A 94 9.59 -7.56 1.37
CA LEU A 94 8.77 -6.42 1.71
C LEU A 94 8.99 -5.25 0.75
N VAL A 95 10.25 -4.96 0.42
CA VAL A 95 10.60 -3.92 -0.56
C VAL A 95 9.96 -4.23 -1.92
N GLN A 96 10.14 -5.46 -2.43
CA GLN A 96 9.53 -5.88 -3.70
C GLN A 96 8.00 -5.82 -3.68
N LEU A 97 7.39 -6.17 -2.56
CA LEU A 97 5.95 -6.10 -2.38
C LEU A 97 5.46 -4.65 -2.44
N VAL A 98 6.13 -3.75 -1.73
CA VAL A 98 5.81 -2.31 -1.75
C VAL A 98 6.00 -1.72 -3.14
N ASP A 99 7.08 -2.05 -3.84
CA ASP A 99 7.30 -1.61 -5.23
C ASP A 99 6.17 -2.08 -6.16
N ARG A 100 5.71 -3.32 -5.98
CA ARG A 100 4.59 -3.85 -6.76
C ARG A 100 3.29 -3.13 -6.44
N ILE A 101 3.00 -2.87 -5.17
CA ILE A 101 1.85 -2.04 -4.76
C ILE A 101 1.93 -0.67 -5.41
N CYS A 102 3.08 0.01 -5.33
CA CYS A 102 3.26 1.33 -5.92
C CYS A 102 3.02 1.31 -7.43
N THR A 103 3.53 0.30 -8.12
CA THR A 103 3.36 0.15 -9.59
C THR A 103 1.90 -0.09 -9.94
N THR A 104 1.21 -0.99 -9.24
CA THR A 104 -0.21 -1.27 -9.47
C THR A 104 -1.06 -0.01 -9.24
N LEU A 105 -0.80 0.74 -8.16
CA LEU A 105 -1.52 1.97 -7.85
C LEU A 105 -1.24 3.10 -8.86
N ALA A 106 0.02 3.27 -9.30
CA ALA A 106 0.37 4.25 -10.32
C ALA A 106 -0.37 4.00 -11.64
N ASN A 107 -0.55 2.73 -12.00
CA ASN A 107 -1.26 2.31 -13.21
C ASN A 107 -2.78 2.45 -13.12
N LEU A 108 -3.36 2.82 -11.97
CA LEU A 108 -4.79 3.16 -11.87
C LEU A 108 -5.10 4.58 -12.34
N GLY A 109 -4.09 5.45 -12.42
CA GLY A 109 -4.21 6.85 -12.82
C GLY A 109 -3.97 7.11 -14.31
N VAL A 110 -3.67 6.07 -15.10
CA VAL A 110 -3.45 6.10 -16.55
C VAL A 110 -4.66 5.52 -17.26
#